data_AF-A0A1I0ZQ09-F1
#
_entry.id   AF-A0A1I0ZQ09-F1
#
_cell.length_a   1.000
_cell.length_b   1.000
_cell.length_c   1.000
_cell.angle_alpha   90.00
_cell.angle_beta   90.00
_cell.angle_gamma   90.00
#
_symmetry.space_group_name_H-M   'P 1'
#
loop_
_entity.id
_entity.type
_entity.pdbx_description
1 polymer ?
#
loop_
_entity_poly.entity_id
_entity_poly.type
_entity_poly.pdbx_seq_one_letter_code
_entity_poly.pdbx_strand_id
1 'polypeptide(L)'
;MPDVDDLLRDAFRPDDDPWAVETRAALGAVVRRHRRRTMTRRGLAAGTLVATAAAVMALVVQDATGPRGVEPAAPSPMPSASTTPIEGRWTSGPLGTSDVRAAARAADAPGAAATMLTDLPRAPFRVVAVIRGTGLTTYVEGRGGRRELLDEESVAVEGDLLILRPRTLSAETVHAWSVVGDELTLDFRSTTEGENDIGVPGEAWQRLLYDTVPFTR
;
A
#
# COMPACT_ATOMS: atom_id res chain seq x y z
N MET A 1 -29.38 -38.66 -37.29
CA MET A 1 -28.38 -38.15 -36.33
C MET A 1 -28.28 -36.66 -36.55
N PRO A 2 -28.37 -35.82 -35.50
CA PRO A 2 -28.16 -34.39 -35.67
C PRO A 2 -26.74 -34.11 -36.16
N ASP A 3 -26.61 -33.12 -37.03
CA ASP A 3 -25.32 -32.63 -37.51
C ASP A 3 -24.52 -32.02 -36.35
N VAL A 4 -23.20 -32.15 -36.37
CA VAL A 4 -22.31 -31.59 -35.34
C VAL A 4 -22.50 -30.07 -35.25
N ASP A 5 -22.79 -29.43 -36.39
CA ASP A 5 -23.09 -28.00 -36.44
C ASP A 5 -24.41 -27.62 -35.75
N ASP A 6 -25.41 -28.49 -35.77
CA ASP A 6 -26.67 -28.25 -35.06
C ASP A 6 -26.49 -28.43 -33.56
N LEU A 7 -25.68 -29.40 -33.12
CA LEU A 7 -25.35 -29.61 -31.71
C LEU A 7 -24.52 -28.45 -31.14
N LEU A 8 -23.59 -27.90 -31.91
CA LEU A 8 -22.81 -26.73 -31.50
C LEU A 8 -23.68 -25.46 -31.46
N ARG A 9 -24.57 -25.28 -32.44
CA ARG A 9 -25.47 -24.12 -32.46
C ARG A 9 -26.49 -24.16 -31.31
N ASP A 10 -26.93 -25.34 -30.90
CA ASP A 10 -27.81 -25.53 -29.74
C ASP A 10 -27.07 -25.26 -28.41
N ALA A 11 -25.82 -25.72 -28.29
CA ALA A 11 -25.00 -25.55 -27.09
C ALA A 11 -24.50 -24.11 -26.87
N PHE A 12 -24.44 -23.29 -27.92
CA PHE A 12 -24.01 -21.89 -27.87
C PHE A 12 -25.14 -20.92 -28.24
N ARG A 13 -26.40 -21.30 -27.96
CA ARG A 13 -27.54 -20.40 -28.18
C ARG A 13 -27.34 -19.08 -27.39
N PRO A 14 -27.57 -17.91 -28.00
CA PRO A 14 -27.39 -16.61 -27.34
C PRO A 14 -28.30 -16.34 -26.14
N ASP A 15 -29.30 -17.21 -25.90
CA ASP A 15 -30.34 -17.02 -24.90
C ASP A 15 -30.00 -17.62 -23.52
N ASP A 16 -28.87 -18.35 -23.39
CA ASP A 16 -28.38 -18.85 -22.10
C ASP A 16 -27.52 -17.81 -21.36
N ASP A 17 -28.19 -16.74 -20.93
CA ASP A 17 -27.67 -15.60 -20.16
C ASP A 17 -27.01 -15.94 -18.79
N PRO A 18 -27.31 -17.06 -18.07
CA PRO A 18 -26.60 -17.34 -16.81
C PRO A 18 -25.12 -17.71 -17.04
N TRP A 19 -24.77 -18.36 -18.16
CA TRP A 19 -23.39 -18.75 -18.45
C TRP A 19 -22.49 -17.54 -18.73
N ALA A 20 -23.00 -16.51 -19.40
CA ALA A 20 -22.24 -15.28 -19.65
C ALA A 20 -21.96 -14.51 -18.35
N VAL A 21 -22.92 -14.47 -17.43
CA VAL A 21 -22.78 -13.85 -16.11
C VAL A 21 -21.80 -14.64 -15.23
N GLU A 22 -21.94 -15.97 -15.18
CA GLU A 22 -21.04 -16.84 -14.43
C GLU A 22 -19.62 -16.84 -14.99
N THR A 23 -19.47 -16.82 -16.32
CA THR A 23 -18.16 -16.76 -16.99
C THR A 23 -17.46 -15.44 -16.73
N ARG A 24 -18.18 -14.30 -16.74
CA ARG A 24 -17.60 -12.99 -16.36
C ARG A 24 -17.22 -12.96 -14.87
N ALA A 25 -18.03 -13.53 -13.99
CA ALA A 25 -17.74 -13.61 -12.56
C ALA A 25 -16.53 -14.52 -12.27
N ALA A 26 -16.45 -15.67 -12.95
CA ALA A 26 -15.35 -16.63 -12.88
C ALA A 26 -14.06 -16.03 -13.46
N LEU A 27 -14.13 -15.35 -14.62
CA LEU A 27 -13.01 -14.63 -15.20
C LEU A 27 -12.52 -13.53 -14.25
N GLY A 28 -13.43 -12.74 -13.67
CA GLY A 28 -13.09 -11.74 -12.65
C GLY A 28 -12.44 -12.35 -11.42
N ALA A 29 -12.89 -13.52 -10.97
CA ALA A 29 -12.26 -14.25 -9.86
C ALA A 29 -10.87 -14.79 -10.22
N VAL A 30 -10.68 -15.28 -11.45
CA VAL A 30 -9.39 -15.76 -11.97
C VAL A 30 -8.41 -14.60 -12.14
N VAL A 31 -8.83 -13.44 -12.67
CA VAL A 31 -8.01 -12.23 -12.80
C VAL A 31 -7.60 -11.70 -11.42
N ARG A 32 -8.54 -11.60 -10.47
CA ARG A 32 -8.23 -11.22 -9.07
C ARG A 32 -7.25 -12.19 -8.41
N ARG A 33 -7.43 -13.50 -8.63
CA ARG A 33 -6.53 -14.54 -8.10
C ARG A 33 -5.16 -14.54 -8.79
N HIS A 34 -5.10 -14.21 -10.07
CA HIS A 34 -3.87 -14.09 -10.83
C HIS A 34 -3.08 -12.87 -10.38
N ARG A 35 -3.71 -11.69 -10.24
CA ARG A 35 -3.07 -10.47 -9.70
C ARG A 35 -2.53 -10.67 -8.29
N ARG A 36 -3.31 -11.31 -7.40
CA ARG A 36 -2.83 -11.71 -6.05
C ARG A 36 -1.58 -12.61 -6.11
N ARG A 37 -1.48 -13.48 -7.11
CA ARG A 37 -0.31 -14.35 -7.34
C ARG A 37 0.88 -13.62 -7.97
N THR A 38 0.65 -12.61 -8.81
CA THR A 38 1.73 -11.81 -9.41
C THR A 38 2.39 -10.91 -8.37
N MET A 39 1.60 -10.32 -7.46
CA MET A 39 2.12 -9.55 -6.31
C MET A 39 2.95 -10.43 -5.35
N THR A 40 2.57 -11.70 -5.12
CA THR A 40 3.36 -12.60 -4.26
C THR A 40 4.58 -13.24 -4.94
N ARG A 41 4.55 -13.48 -6.26
CA ARG A 41 5.63 -14.21 -6.95
C ARG A 41 6.84 -13.35 -7.34
N ARG A 42 6.73 -12.02 -7.37
CA ARG A 42 7.90 -11.14 -7.57
C ARG A 42 8.72 -10.92 -6.27
N GLY A 43 8.23 -11.37 -5.12
CA GLY A 43 8.91 -11.27 -3.82
C GLY A 43 10.01 -12.30 -3.52
N LEU A 44 10.39 -13.15 -4.47
CA LEU A 44 11.49 -14.13 -4.29
C LEU A 44 12.77 -13.80 -5.05
N ALA A 45 12.84 -12.65 -5.74
CA ALA A 45 13.99 -12.28 -6.56
C ALA A 45 14.40 -10.82 -6.37
N ALA A 46 14.77 -10.43 -5.16
CA ALA A 46 15.57 -9.22 -4.93
C ALA A 46 16.32 -9.37 -3.60
N GLY A 47 17.46 -10.05 -3.68
CA GLY A 47 18.39 -10.20 -2.58
C GLY A 47 19.06 -8.86 -2.23
N THR A 48 19.13 -8.60 -0.93
CA THR A 48 20.21 -7.91 -0.20
C THR A 48 20.80 -6.62 -0.80
N LEU A 49 20.38 -5.48 -0.24
CA LEU A 49 21.30 -4.37 -0.01
C LEU A 49 21.28 -3.99 1.48
N VAL A 50 22.43 -4.23 2.11
CA VAL A 50 22.77 -3.91 3.49
C VAL A 50 22.92 -2.39 3.59
N ALA A 51 22.07 -1.73 4.39
CA ALA A 51 22.31 -0.36 4.80
C ALA A 51 23.33 -0.36 5.95
N THR A 52 24.58 0.00 5.64
CA THR A 52 25.63 0.26 6.62
C THR A 52 25.29 1.54 7.40
N ALA A 53 24.87 1.39 8.66
CA ALA A 53 24.81 2.50 9.60
C ALA A 53 26.23 2.77 10.12
N ALA A 54 26.76 3.94 9.77
CA ALA A 54 27.99 4.48 10.32
C ALA A 54 27.82 4.78 11.81
N ALA A 55 28.59 4.12 12.67
CA ALA A 55 28.74 4.48 14.07
C ALA A 55 30.10 5.17 14.25
N VAL A 56 30.06 6.48 14.48
CA VAL A 56 31.23 7.30 14.82
C VAL A 56 31.44 7.24 16.34
N MET A 57 32.61 6.69 16.71
CA MET A 57 33.49 6.99 17.86
C MET A 57 32.93 7.01 19.29
N ALA A 58 33.56 6.21 20.15
CA ALA A 58 34.04 6.68 21.45
C ALA A 58 35.31 5.94 21.89
N LEU A 59 36.31 6.75 22.24
CA LEU A 59 37.61 6.49 22.87
C LEU A 59 37.72 5.24 23.76
N VAL A 60 38.84 4.52 23.62
CA VAL A 60 39.49 3.88 24.78
C VAL A 60 40.93 4.35 24.85
N VAL A 61 41.22 5.15 25.87
CA VAL A 61 42.56 5.53 26.30
C VAL A 61 42.93 4.66 27.51
N GLN A 62 44.03 3.93 27.33
CA GLN A 62 45.05 3.48 28.28
C GLN A 62 44.81 2.35 29.30
N ASP A 63 45.74 1.38 29.19
CA ASP A 63 46.34 0.51 30.20
C ASP A 63 46.43 1.08 31.62
N ALA A 64 46.11 0.25 32.63
CA ALA A 64 46.90 0.05 33.85
C ALA A 64 46.32 -1.08 34.75
N THR A 65 47.09 -2.16 34.86
CA THR A 65 47.30 -3.04 36.04
C THR A 65 46.46 -2.84 37.33
N GLY A 66 45.72 -3.89 37.74
CA GLY A 66 45.40 -4.20 39.15
C GLY A 66 44.04 -4.88 39.42
N PRO A 67 43.94 -5.95 40.26
CA PRO A 67 42.69 -6.64 40.53
C PRO A 67 42.00 -6.07 41.78
N ARG A 68 40.84 -5.40 41.65
CA ARG A 68 39.93 -5.12 42.77
C ARG A 68 38.47 -5.16 42.30
N GLY A 69 37.64 -5.80 43.14
CA GLY A 69 36.25 -6.17 42.86
C GLY A 69 35.37 -5.01 42.45
N VAL A 70 34.41 -5.30 41.56
CA VAL A 70 33.44 -4.35 41.05
C VAL A 70 32.03 -4.85 41.43
N GLU A 71 31.39 -4.03 42.25
CA GLU A 71 29.99 -4.03 42.64
C GLU A 71 29.07 -4.02 41.40
N PRO A 72 27.90 -4.70 41.40
CA PRO A 72 27.03 -4.73 40.22
C PRO A 72 26.49 -3.34 39.93
N ALA A 73 26.89 -2.76 38.80
CA ALA A 73 26.38 -1.49 38.32
C ALA A 73 24.85 -1.57 38.09
N ALA A 74 24.14 -0.55 38.57
CA ALA A 74 22.71 -0.39 38.31
C ALA A 74 22.44 -0.34 36.79
N PRO A 75 21.35 -0.97 36.30
CA PRO A 75 21.07 -1.00 34.87
C PRO A 75 20.86 0.42 34.34
N SER A 76 21.67 0.81 33.36
CA SER A 76 21.50 2.06 32.62
C SER A 76 20.08 2.13 32.06
N PRO A 77 19.38 3.27 32.18
CA PRO A 77 18.07 3.44 31.58
C PRO A 77 18.19 3.23 30.07
N MET A 78 17.44 2.26 29.54
CA MET A 78 17.37 2.04 28.09
C MET A 78 16.77 3.30 27.43
N PRO A 79 17.32 3.74 26.28
CA PRO A 79 16.73 4.84 25.54
C PRO A 79 15.31 4.45 25.14
N SER A 80 14.33 5.28 25.53
CA SER A 80 12.97 5.15 25.01
C SER A 80 13.03 5.31 23.49
N ALA A 81 12.49 4.34 22.74
CA ALA A 81 12.43 4.42 21.30
C ALA A 81 11.69 5.71 20.91
N SER A 82 12.39 6.65 20.29
CA SER A 82 11.80 7.87 19.76
C SER A 82 10.97 7.52 18.54
N THR A 83 9.67 7.29 18.74
CA THR A 83 8.70 7.08 17.66
C THR A 83 8.53 8.37 16.88
N THR A 84 8.65 8.35 15.55
CA THR A 84 8.36 9.54 14.74
C THR A 84 6.87 9.90 14.85
N PRO A 85 6.47 11.18 14.75
CA PRO A 85 5.07 11.58 14.94
C PRO A 85 4.08 10.87 14.01
N ILE A 86 4.55 10.44 12.84
CA ILE A 86 3.78 9.74 11.82
C ILE A 86 3.60 8.24 12.11
N GLU A 87 4.35 7.66 13.05
CA GLU A 87 4.14 6.26 13.42
C GLU A 87 2.76 6.05 14.05
N GLY A 88 2.18 4.90 13.72
CA GLY A 88 0.87 4.52 14.23
C GLY A 88 -0.02 3.91 13.16
N ARG A 89 -1.29 3.79 13.52
CA ARG A 89 -2.35 3.38 12.63
C ARG A 89 -3.18 4.61 12.32
N TRP A 90 -3.46 4.83 11.05
CA TRP A 90 -4.17 5.98 10.53
C TRP A 90 -5.31 5.48 9.66
N THR A 91 -6.52 5.96 9.89
CA THR A 91 -7.73 5.53 9.18
C THR A 91 -8.39 6.72 8.52
N SER A 92 -8.63 6.66 7.22
CA SER A 92 -9.30 7.71 6.47
C SER A 92 -10.76 7.88 6.91
N GLY A 93 -11.34 9.04 6.60
CA GLY A 93 -12.79 9.18 6.46
C GLY A 93 -13.39 8.18 5.45
N PRO A 94 -14.72 7.96 5.45
CA PRO A 94 -15.35 7.11 4.44
C PRO A 94 -15.21 7.72 3.05
N LEU A 95 -14.69 6.94 2.11
CA LEU A 95 -14.53 7.27 0.70
C LEU A 95 -15.64 6.66 -0.14
N GLY A 96 -16.10 7.40 -1.13
CA GLY A 96 -17.16 7.04 -2.06
C GLY A 96 -16.75 7.14 -3.53
N THR A 97 -17.72 6.87 -4.40
CA THR A 97 -17.52 6.92 -5.86
C THR A 97 -17.13 8.32 -6.36
N SER A 98 -17.58 9.39 -5.70
CA SER A 98 -17.19 10.77 -6.01
C SER A 98 -15.69 10.99 -5.82
N ASP A 99 -15.13 10.40 -4.76
CA ASP A 99 -13.74 10.57 -4.35
C ASP A 99 -12.82 9.84 -5.32
N VAL A 100 -13.19 8.62 -5.73
CA VAL A 100 -12.48 7.88 -6.79
C VAL A 100 -12.46 8.67 -8.11
N ARG A 101 -13.59 9.28 -8.48
CA ARG A 101 -13.65 10.14 -9.68
C ARG A 101 -12.86 11.43 -9.52
N ALA A 102 -12.73 11.95 -8.31
CA ALA A 102 -11.93 13.15 -8.03
C ALA A 102 -10.44 12.85 -8.16
N ALA A 103 -9.97 11.76 -7.55
CA ALA A 103 -8.58 11.31 -7.65
C ALA A 103 -8.18 11.03 -9.11
N ALA A 104 -9.01 10.31 -9.87
CA ALA A 104 -8.76 10.05 -11.28
C ALA A 104 -8.68 11.34 -12.14
N ARG A 105 -9.53 12.33 -11.84
CA ARG A 105 -9.48 13.64 -12.52
C ARG A 105 -8.25 14.46 -12.13
N ALA A 106 -7.85 14.41 -10.86
CA ALA A 106 -6.67 15.11 -10.38
C ALA A 106 -5.37 14.57 -10.99
N ALA A 107 -5.38 13.32 -11.43
CA ALA A 107 -4.31 12.67 -12.17
C ALA A 107 -4.44 12.79 -13.71
N ASP A 108 -5.25 13.74 -14.21
CA ASP A 108 -5.55 13.95 -15.64
C ASP A 108 -6.05 12.69 -16.39
N ALA A 109 -6.62 11.72 -15.65
CA ALA A 109 -7.06 10.43 -16.17
C ALA A 109 -8.51 10.09 -15.77
N PRO A 110 -9.51 10.92 -16.13
CA PRO A 110 -10.91 10.71 -15.70
C PRO A 110 -11.48 9.34 -16.08
N GLY A 111 -11.02 8.74 -17.19
CA GLY A 111 -11.43 7.41 -17.64
C GLY A 111 -10.99 6.28 -16.71
N ALA A 112 -9.92 6.48 -15.93
CA ALA A 112 -9.37 5.47 -15.02
C ALA A 112 -10.32 5.14 -13.85
N ALA A 113 -11.24 6.05 -13.51
CA ALA A 113 -12.15 5.89 -12.39
C ALA A 113 -13.01 4.60 -12.48
N ALA A 114 -13.46 4.23 -13.69
CA ALA A 114 -14.24 3.02 -13.88
C ALA A 114 -13.45 1.77 -13.50
N THR A 115 -12.19 1.71 -13.93
CA THR A 115 -11.27 0.61 -13.62
C THR A 115 -10.94 0.58 -12.13
N MET A 116 -10.65 1.72 -11.50
CA MET A 116 -10.41 1.80 -10.05
C MET A 116 -11.58 1.25 -9.25
N LEU A 117 -12.81 1.59 -9.63
CA LEU A 117 -14.04 1.12 -8.97
C LEU A 117 -14.25 -0.40 -9.09
N THR A 118 -13.63 -1.07 -10.07
CA THR A 118 -13.69 -2.54 -10.17
C THR A 118 -12.78 -3.26 -9.19
N ASP A 119 -11.71 -2.59 -8.75
CA ASP A 119 -10.68 -3.16 -7.85
C ASP A 119 -10.95 -2.81 -6.37
N LEU A 120 -11.80 -1.82 -6.11
CA LEU A 120 -12.17 -1.39 -4.76
C LEU A 120 -13.41 -2.11 -4.23
N PRO A 121 -13.56 -2.23 -2.89
CA PRO A 121 -14.83 -2.62 -2.29
C PRO A 121 -15.96 -1.67 -2.71
N ARG A 122 -17.19 -2.19 -2.73
CA ARG A 122 -18.36 -1.33 -2.93
C ARG A 122 -18.38 -0.24 -1.87
N ALA A 123 -18.47 1.00 -2.32
CA ALA A 123 -18.52 2.18 -1.48
C ALA A 123 -19.69 2.13 -0.45
N PRO A 124 -19.54 2.77 0.72
CA PRO A 124 -18.32 3.45 1.17
C PRO A 124 -17.24 2.47 1.65
N PHE A 125 -15.98 2.87 1.54
CA PHE A 125 -14.83 2.15 2.09
C PHE A 125 -13.88 3.13 2.81
N ARG A 126 -12.92 2.61 3.58
CA ARG A 126 -11.87 3.41 4.25
C ARG A 126 -10.51 2.87 3.88
N VAL A 127 -9.52 3.74 3.87
CA VAL A 127 -8.11 3.37 3.78
C VAL A 127 -7.54 3.33 5.18
N VAL A 128 -6.80 2.27 5.51
CA VAL A 128 -6.10 2.12 6.78
C VAL A 128 -4.62 2.00 6.49
N ALA A 129 -3.85 3.01 6.86
CA ALA A 129 -2.40 3.04 6.77
C ALA A 129 -1.79 2.67 8.13
N VAL A 130 -0.88 1.70 8.15
CA VAL A 130 -0.15 1.30 9.36
C VAL A 130 1.34 1.56 9.13
N ILE A 131 1.88 2.58 9.81
CA ILE A 131 3.28 2.99 9.71
C ILE A 131 4.02 2.55 10.97
N ARG A 132 5.09 1.76 10.78
CA ARG A 132 5.95 1.25 11.87
C ARG A 132 7.40 1.21 11.40
N GLY A 133 8.28 1.99 12.03
CA GLY A 133 9.65 2.15 11.56
C GLY A 133 9.67 2.60 10.10
N THR A 134 10.34 1.84 9.24
CA THR A 134 10.45 2.11 7.81
C THR A 134 9.39 1.41 6.96
N GLY A 135 8.36 0.80 7.55
CA GLY A 135 7.31 0.09 6.83
C GLY A 135 5.98 0.82 6.85
N LEU A 136 5.28 0.80 5.71
CA LEU A 136 3.87 1.14 5.57
C LEU A 136 3.10 -0.07 5.04
N THR A 137 2.00 -0.39 5.69
CA THR A 137 1.04 -1.37 5.20
C THR A 137 -0.31 -0.71 5.01
N THR A 138 -0.86 -0.80 3.80
CA THR A 138 -2.10 -0.14 3.43
C THR A 138 -3.20 -1.17 3.21
N TYR A 139 -4.32 -0.98 3.88
CA TYR A 139 -5.52 -1.80 3.75
C TYR A 139 -6.69 -0.96 3.25
N VAL A 140 -7.64 -1.63 2.59
CA VAL A 140 -8.96 -1.07 2.33
C VAL A 140 -10.00 -1.83 3.18
N GLU A 141 -10.85 -1.08 3.88
CA GLU A 141 -11.90 -1.61 4.74
C GLU A 141 -13.28 -1.22 4.18
N GLY A 142 -14.06 -2.21 3.73
CA GLY A 142 -15.43 -2.00 3.23
C GLY A 142 -16.49 -2.03 4.33
N ARG A 143 -17.77 -1.89 3.95
CA ARG A 143 -18.96 -1.85 4.86
C ARG A 143 -19.11 -3.03 5.85
N GLY A 144 -18.37 -4.13 5.67
CA GLY A 144 -18.35 -5.28 6.58
C GLY A 144 -17.20 -5.29 7.59
N GLY A 145 -16.37 -4.23 7.64
CA GLY A 145 -15.20 -4.15 8.54
C GLY A 145 -14.04 -5.09 8.18
N ARG A 146 -14.19 -5.90 7.12
CA ARG A 146 -13.10 -6.74 6.63
C ARG A 146 -12.06 -5.86 5.94
N ARG A 147 -10.82 -5.96 6.42
CA ARG A 147 -9.64 -5.35 5.81
C ARG A 147 -9.08 -6.26 4.73
N GLU A 148 -8.86 -5.69 3.57
CA GLU A 148 -8.11 -6.32 2.48
C GLU A 148 -6.80 -5.59 2.32
N LEU A 149 -5.69 -6.34 2.34
CA LEU A 149 -4.36 -5.78 2.07
C LEU A 149 -4.35 -5.25 0.64
N LEU A 150 -3.97 -3.99 0.48
CA LEU A 150 -3.86 -3.33 -0.80
C LEU A 150 -2.39 -3.24 -1.22
N ASP A 151 -1.54 -2.73 -0.33
CA ASP A 151 -0.12 -2.52 -0.64
C ASP A 151 0.79 -2.60 0.60
N GLU A 152 2.07 -2.83 0.33
CA GLU A 152 3.16 -2.76 1.30
C GLU A 152 4.32 -1.93 0.72
N GLU A 153 4.69 -0.89 1.46
CA GLU A 153 5.67 0.09 1.02
C GLU A 153 6.76 0.25 2.08
N SER A 154 7.92 0.75 1.66
CA SER A 154 8.89 1.33 2.59
C SER A 154 8.66 2.82 2.68
N VAL A 155 8.93 3.38 3.86
CA VAL A 155 8.73 4.77 4.20
C VAL A 155 10.06 5.39 4.61
N ALA A 156 10.35 6.55 4.05
CA ALA A 156 11.36 7.47 4.55
C ALA A 156 10.73 8.83 4.80
N VAL A 157 11.19 9.52 5.86
CA VAL A 157 10.73 10.86 6.22
C VAL A 157 11.90 11.82 6.10
N GLU A 158 11.73 12.85 5.30
CA GLU A 158 12.73 13.90 5.06
C GLU A 158 12.08 15.26 5.29
N GLY A 159 12.21 15.80 6.51
CA GLY A 159 11.50 17.02 6.89
C GLY A 159 9.98 16.83 6.84
N ASP A 160 9.30 17.66 6.05
CA ASP A 160 7.86 17.61 5.78
C ASP A 160 7.49 16.72 4.59
N LEU A 161 8.45 15.95 4.06
CA LEU A 161 8.23 15.01 2.97
C LEU A 161 8.21 13.56 3.47
N LEU A 162 7.24 12.82 2.96
CA LEU A 162 7.06 11.39 3.13
C LEU A 162 7.32 10.73 1.78
N ILE A 163 8.35 9.88 1.74
CA ILE A 163 8.76 9.17 0.54
C ILE A 163 8.33 7.71 0.68
N LEU A 164 7.43 7.28 -0.19
CA LEU A 164 6.88 5.94 -0.26
C LEU A 164 7.54 5.19 -1.43
N ARG A 165 8.01 3.97 -1.16
CA ARG A 165 8.56 3.09 -2.20
C ARG A 165 7.89 1.72 -2.11
N PRO A 166 7.05 1.34 -3.08
CA PRO A 166 6.39 0.05 -3.06
C PRO A 166 7.40 -1.09 -3.08
N ARG A 167 7.11 -2.17 -2.35
CA ARG A 167 8.04 -3.31 -2.25
C ARG A 167 8.13 -4.13 -3.54
N THR A 168 7.14 -4.02 -4.41
CA THR A 168 6.98 -4.89 -5.59
C THR A 168 7.43 -4.27 -6.91
N LEU A 169 7.79 -2.98 -6.93
CA LEU A 169 8.18 -2.27 -8.14
C LEU A 169 9.18 -1.15 -7.81
N SER A 170 10.05 -0.83 -8.76
CA SER A 170 11.03 0.25 -8.61
C SER A 170 10.38 1.59 -8.94
N ALA A 171 9.61 2.12 -7.99
CA ALA A 171 9.07 3.47 -8.05
C ALA A 171 9.15 4.14 -6.68
N GLU A 172 8.92 5.44 -6.72
CA GLU A 172 8.93 6.34 -5.60
C GLU A 172 7.78 7.33 -5.76
N THR A 173 7.03 7.51 -4.67
CA THR A 173 5.98 8.51 -4.53
C THR A 173 6.33 9.43 -3.38
N VAL A 174 6.16 10.73 -3.59
CA VAL A 174 6.43 11.76 -2.58
C VAL A 174 5.12 12.45 -2.19
N HIS A 175 4.86 12.50 -0.90
CA HIS A 175 3.81 13.30 -0.30
C HIS A 175 4.43 14.36 0.61
N ALA A 176 3.86 15.56 0.67
CA ALA A 176 4.04 16.37 1.87
C ALA A 176 3.16 15.79 2.98
N TRP A 177 3.61 15.87 4.23
CA TRP A 177 2.85 15.34 5.36
C TRP A 177 2.81 16.31 6.52
N SER A 178 1.73 16.25 7.29
CA SER A 178 1.64 16.95 8.57
C SER A 178 0.78 16.14 9.55
N VAL A 179 1.12 16.24 10.83
CA VAL A 179 0.31 15.68 11.92
C VAL A 179 -0.11 16.81 12.85
N VAL A 180 -1.42 16.97 13.04
CA VAL A 180 -2.02 17.94 13.96
C VAL A 180 -2.93 17.18 14.92
N GLY A 181 -2.46 16.98 16.16
CA GLY A 181 -3.17 16.12 17.12
C GLY A 181 -3.20 14.67 16.63
N ASP A 182 -4.40 14.13 16.47
CA ASP A 182 -4.64 12.77 15.95
C ASP A 182 -5.06 12.76 14.48
N GLU A 183 -4.78 13.83 13.74
CA GLU A 183 -5.04 13.94 12.31
C GLU A 183 -3.73 13.95 11.51
N LEU A 184 -3.63 13.06 10.52
CA LEU A 184 -2.56 13.00 9.53
C LEU A 184 -3.13 13.43 8.18
N THR A 185 -2.48 14.44 7.58
CA THR A 185 -2.76 14.87 6.21
C THR A 185 -1.56 14.56 5.34
N LEU A 186 -1.81 14.01 4.16
CA LEU A 186 -0.81 13.73 3.14
C LEU A 186 -1.23 14.46 1.86
N ASP A 187 -0.36 15.30 1.33
CA ASP A 187 -0.61 16.03 0.09
C ASP A 187 0.28 15.44 -1.02
N PHE A 188 -0.31 14.94 -2.10
CA PHE A 188 0.48 14.38 -3.20
C PHE A 188 1.39 15.42 -3.85
N ARG A 189 2.67 15.08 -4.07
CA ARG A 189 3.64 15.94 -4.76
C ARG A 189 4.07 15.38 -6.11
N SER A 190 4.48 14.12 -6.13
CA SER A 190 4.95 13.47 -7.34
C SER A 190 4.97 11.96 -7.19
N THR A 191 4.99 11.26 -8.33
CA THR A 191 5.32 9.84 -8.38
C THR A 191 6.09 9.52 -9.64
N THR A 192 6.92 8.49 -9.54
CA THR A 192 7.56 7.82 -10.68
C THR A 192 6.81 6.53 -11.06
N GLU A 193 5.76 6.18 -10.32
CA GLU A 193 4.90 5.04 -10.62
C GLU A 193 4.12 5.31 -11.91
N GLY A 194 4.35 4.48 -12.92
CA GLY A 194 3.64 4.56 -14.19
C GLY A 194 2.21 4.04 -14.11
N GLU A 195 1.62 3.78 -15.28
CA GLU A 195 0.36 3.05 -15.34
C GLU A 195 0.55 1.58 -14.91
N ASN A 196 -0.42 1.07 -14.15
CA ASN A 196 -0.45 -0.35 -13.83
C ASN A 196 -0.91 -1.20 -15.05
N ASP A 197 -0.94 -2.52 -14.88
CA ASP A 197 -1.29 -3.48 -15.96
C ASP A 197 -2.69 -3.27 -16.58
N ILE A 198 -3.53 -2.39 -16.03
CA ILE A 198 -4.87 -2.05 -16.52
C ILE A 198 -5.05 -0.59 -16.88
N GLY A 199 -3.95 0.15 -17.06
CA GLY A 199 -3.98 1.53 -17.55
C GLY A 199 -4.48 2.54 -16.52
N VAL A 200 -4.41 2.22 -15.22
CA VAL A 200 -4.66 3.22 -14.17
C VAL A 200 -3.30 3.83 -13.78
N PRO A 201 -3.13 5.16 -13.90
CA PRO A 201 -1.91 5.84 -13.46
C PRO A 201 -1.67 5.63 -11.96
N GLY A 202 -0.40 5.41 -11.57
CA GLY A 202 0.00 5.35 -10.16
C GLY A 202 -0.45 6.59 -9.38
N GLU A 203 -0.32 7.79 -9.96
CA GLU A 203 -0.80 9.04 -9.36
C GLU A 203 -2.28 8.98 -8.95
N ALA A 204 -3.16 8.40 -9.78
CA ALA A 204 -4.57 8.28 -9.45
C ALA A 204 -4.81 7.41 -8.21
N TRP A 205 -4.03 6.33 -8.05
CA TRP A 205 -4.06 5.49 -6.85
C TRP A 205 -3.49 6.23 -5.64
N GLN A 206 -2.32 6.83 -5.75
CA GLN A 206 -1.66 7.54 -4.66
C GLN A 206 -2.54 8.67 -4.12
N ARG A 207 -3.19 9.43 -5.01
CA ARG A 207 -4.15 10.46 -4.62
C ARG A 207 -5.39 9.90 -3.93
N LEU A 208 -5.96 8.83 -4.47
CA LEU A 208 -7.13 8.20 -3.84
C LEU A 208 -6.80 7.69 -2.44
N LEU A 209 -5.65 7.03 -2.29
CA LEU A 209 -5.27 6.35 -1.07
C LEU A 209 -4.86 7.33 0.01
N TYR A 210 -4.13 8.38 -0.33
CA TYR A 210 -3.45 9.23 0.66
C TYR A 210 -3.87 10.70 0.65
N ASP A 211 -4.32 11.25 -0.49
CA ASP A 211 -4.52 12.70 -0.71
C ASP A 211 -5.99 13.14 -0.59
N THR A 212 -6.94 12.21 -0.65
CA THR A 212 -8.36 12.59 -0.84
C THR A 212 -9.04 13.07 0.44
N VAL A 213 -8.68 12.52 1.60
CA VAL A 213 -9.21 12.91 2.91
C VAL A 213 -8.16 12.74 4.00
N PRO A 214 -8.22 13.51 5.09
CA PRO A 214 -7.35 13.29 6.25
C PRO A 214 -7.57 11.91 6.89
N PHE A 215 -6.54 11.44 7.56
CA PHE A 215 -6.57 10.23 8.37
C PHE A 215 -6.62 10.55 9.86
N THR A 216 -7.30 9.71 10.63
CA THR A 216 -7.35 9.80 12.08
C THR A 216 -6.77 8.56 12.75
N ARG A 217 -6.13 8.73 13.91
CA ARG A 217 -5.54 7.64 14.69
C ARG A 217 -6.56 6.69 15.33
#